data_AF-A0A5Q2RNR6-F1
#
_entry.id   AF-A0A5Q2RNR6-F1
#
_cell.length_a   1.000
_cell.length_b   1.000
_cell.length_c   1.000
_cell.angle_alpha   90.00
_cell.angle_beta   90.00
_cell.angle_gamma   90.00
#
_symmetry.space_group_name_H-M   'P 1'
#
loop_
_entity.id
_entity.type
_entity.pdbx_description
1 polymer ?
#
loop_
_entity_poly.entity_id
_entity_poly.type
_entity_poly.pdbx_seq_one_letter_code
_entity_poly.pdbx_strand_id
1 'polypeptide(L)'
;MSTPPGFPDGDDPFEPTGKWASPAIYARNWRQILLVDASLGVLVALVGVASMVWWNVYVGAFVAALGLTYVVAVGRRFLQWRWLRRRAGLDT
;
A
#
# COMPACT_ATOMS: atom_id res chain seq x y z
N MET A 1 18.02 -36.43 -24.03
CA MET A 1 18.93 -35.46 -23.39
C MET A 1 18.08 -34.63 -22.45
N SER A 2 18.09 -34.98 -21.17
CA SER A 2 17.24 -34.39 -20.12
C SER A 2 17.86 -33.10 -19.59
N THR A 3 17.07 -32.04 -19.46
CA THR A 3 17.48 -30.78 -18.85
C THR A 3 17.81 -30.98 -17.36
N PRO A 4 18.79 -30.23 -16.81
CA PRO A 4 19.17 -30.33 -15.40
C PRO A 4 18.07 -29.75 -14.48
N PRO A 5 17.92 -30.27 -13.25
CA PRO A 5 16.94 -29.77 -12.30
C PRO A 5 17.47 -28.45 -11.69
N GLY A 6 16.73 -27.36 -11.89
CA GLY A 6 17.08 -26.07 -11.27
C GLY A 6 16.87 -24.81 -12.11
N PHE A 7 16.20 -24.89 -13.26
CA PHE A 7 15.63 -23.70 -13.87
C PHE A 7 14.18 -23.57 -13.39
N PRO A 8 13.81 -22.51 -12.67
CA PRO A 8 12.40 -22.18 -12.53
C PRO A 8 11.94 -21.85 -13.94
N ASP A 9 11.12 -22.73 -14.51
CA ASP A 9 10.38 -22.42 -15.73
C ASP A 9 9.68 -21.09 -15.46
N GLY A 10 10.02 -20.07 -16.25
CA GLY A 10 9.56 -18.68 -16.08
C GLY A 10 8.07 -18.48 -16.30
N ASP A 11 7.30 -19.54 -16.15
CA ASP A 11 5.88 -19.69 -16.38
C ASP A 11 5.15 -20.09 -15.09
N ASP A 12 5.76 -19.92 -13.90
CA ASP A 12 5.01 -19.99 -12.65
C ASP A 12 3.93 -18.89 -12.69
N PRO A 13 2.65 -19.27 -12.87
CA PRO A 13 1.59 -18.31 -13.10
C PRO A 13 1.28 -17.69 -11.77
N PHE A 14 1.99 -16.59 -11.42
CA PHE A 14 1.73 -15.74 -10.27
C PHE A 14 1.06 -16.53 -9.16
N GLU A 15 1.80 -17.36 -8.38
CA GLU A 15 1.21 -18.00 -7.21
C GLU A 15 0.40 -16.91 -6.48
N PRO A 16 -0.95 -16.96 -6.46
CA PRO A 16 -1.75 -15.90 -5.84
C PRO A 16 -1.49 -15.85 -4.33
N THR A 17 -0.76 -16.85 -3.86
CA THR A 17 -0.36 -17.20 -2.51
C THR A 17 1.15 -17.28 -2.38
N GLY A 18 1.92 -16.44 -3.08
CA GLY A 18 3.26 -16.16 -2.59
C GLY A 18 3.13 -15.79 -1.12
N LYS A 19 3.96 -16.34 -0.24
CA LYS A 19 4.07 -16.08 1.23
C LYS A 19 3.96 -14.61 1.66
N TRP A 20 3.97 -13.68 0.71
CA TRP A 20 3.96 -12.22 0.82
C TRP A 20 2.77 -11.52 0.12
N ALA A 21 1.92 -12.25 -0.62
CA ALA A 21 0.68 -11.71 -1.17
C ALA A 21 -0.29 -11.49 0.00
N SER A 22 -0.29 -10.26 0.52
CA SER A 22 -1.11 -9.90 1.67
C SER A 22 -2.58 -10.31 1.40
N PRO A 23 -3.21 -11.15 2.25
CA PRO A 23 -4.60 -11.59 2.06
C PRO A 23 -5.57 -10.43 1.86
N ALA A 24 -5.21 -9.24 2.36
CA ALA A 24 -5.95 -7.99 2.20
C ALA A 24 -6.13 -7.56 0.72
N ILE A 25 -5.23 -7.96 -0.18
CA ILE A 25 -5.32 -7.64 -1.62
C ILE A 25 -6.54 -8.28 -2.27
N TYR A 26 -7.02 -9.43 -1.78
CA TYR A 26 -8.18 -10.14 -2.32
C TYR A 26 -9.44 -9.99 -1.45
N ALA A 27 -9.32 -9.36 -0.28
CA ALA A 27 -10.46 -9.14 0.61
C ALA A 27 -11.53 -8.25 -0.03
N ARG A 28 -12.82 -8.56 0.19
CA ARG A 28 -13.95 -7.77 -0.35
C ARG A 28 -13.90 -6.30 0.11
N ASN A 29 -13.35 -6.04 1.30
CA ASN A 29 -13.26 -4.73 1.95
C ASN A 29 -11.94 -3.97 1.72
N TRP A 30 -11.14 -4.33 0.71
CA TRP A 30 -9.83 -3.68 0.45
C TRP A 30 -9.87 -2.15 0.33
N ARG A 31 -10.95 -1.59 -0.24
CA ARG A 31 -11.14 -0.14 -0.35
C ARG A 31 -11.26 0.49 1.04
N GLN A 32 -11.97 -0.18 1.95
CA GLN A 32 -12.18 0.29 3.30
C GLN A 32 -10.88 0.26 4.12
N ILE A 33 -10.06 -0.79 3.95
CA ILE A 33 -8.73 -0.87 4.57
C ILE A 33 -7.86 0.31 4.13
N LEU A 34 -7.79 0.56 2.82
CA LEU A 34 -7.00 1.67 2.28
C LEU A 34 -7.57 3.05 2.66
N LEU A 35 -8.89 3.18 2.80
CA LEU A 35 -9.52 4.41 3.31
C LEU A 35 -9.12 4.67 4.76
N VAL A 36 -9.12 3.63 5.61
CA VAL A 36 -8.68 3.75 7.00
C VAL A 36 -7.20 4.12 7.07
N ASP A 37 -6.33 3.44 6.29
CA ASP A 37 -4.91 3.78 6.20
C ASP A 37 -4.69 5.23 5.74
N ALA A 38 -5.41 5.67 4.70
CA ALA A 38 -5.33 7.05 4.22
C ALA A 38 -5.79 8.04 5.29
N SER A 39 -6.86 7.74 6.02
CA SER A 39 -7.37 8.61 7.10
C SER A 39 -6.39 8.76 8.25
N LEU A 40 -5.65 7.68 8.60
CA LEU A 40 -4.57 7.73 9.58
C LEU A 40 -3.44 8.67 9.11
N GLY A 41 -3.02 8.55 7.85
CA GLY A 41 -2.01 9.45 7.27
C GLY A 41 -2.44 10.91 7.29
N VAL A 42 -3.69 11.20 6.93
CA VAL A 42 -4.27 12.55 6.99
C VAL A 42 -4.31 13.06 8.42
N LEU A 43 -4.72 12.24 9.38
CA LEU A 43 -4.78 12.62 10.79
C LEU A 43 -3.38 12.96 11.34
N VAL A 44 -2.36 12.16 11.02
CA VAL A 44 -0.96 12.46 11.36
C VAL A 44 -0.52 13.78 10.71
N ALA A 45 -0.88 14.02 9.45
CA ALA A 45 -0.54 15.26 8.77
C ALA A 45 -1.18 16.49 9.47
N LEU A 46 -2.45 16.39 9.88
CA LEU A 46 -3.15 17.43 10.62
C LEU A 46 -2.54 17.68 12.00
N VAL A 47 -2.13 16.63 12.72
CA VAL A 47 -1.40 16.77 14.00
C VAL A 47 -0.08 17.49 13.80
N GLY A 48 0.62 17.23 12.68
CA GLY A 48 1.83 17.96 12.30
C GLY A 48 1.55 19.45 12.10
N VAL A 49 0.53 19.79 11.30
CA VAL A 49 0.11 21.19 11.06
C VAL A 49 -0.27 21.89 12.36
N ALA A 50 -1.06 21.23 13.22
CA ALA A 50 -1.41 21.70 14.55
C ALA A 50 -0.17 21.99 15.41
N SER A 51 0.81 21.08 15.39
CA SER A 51 2.06 21.22 16.13
C SER A 51 2.92 22.39 15.64
N MET A 52 2.85 22.73 14.34
CA MET A 52 3.53 23.91 13.80
C MET A 52 2.99 25.21 14.41
N VAL A 53 1.67 25.27 14.63
CA VAL A 53 1.00 26.46 15.16
C VAL A 53 1.18 26.59 16.67
N TRP A 54 1.09 25.47 17.41
CA TRP A 54 1.03 25.52 18.88
C TRP A 54 2.35 25.30 19.61
N TRP A 55 3.35 24.65 18.98
CA TRP A 55 4.56 24.26 19.71
C TRP A 55 5.86 24.57 18.96
N ASN A 56 6.08 23.97 17.80
CA ASN A 56 7.34 24.11 17.08
C ASN A 56 7.15 23.84 15.59
N VAL A 57 7.45 24.84 14.76
CA VAL A 57 7.36 24.78 13.29
C VAL A 57 8.16 23.62 12.71
N TYR A 58 9.39 23.36 13.17
CA TYR A 58 10.24 22.32 12.59
C TYR A 58 9.72 20.92 12.91
N VAL A 59 9.33 20.68 14.17
CA VAL A 59 8.75 19.39 14.59
C VAL A 59 7.43 19.16 13.88
N GLY A 60 6.56 20.16 13.84
CA GLY A 60 5.28 20.07 13.17
C GLY A 60 5.42 19.84 11.66
N ALA A 61 6.36 20.53 10.99
CA ALA A 61 6.63 20.33 9.57
C ALA A 61 7.12 18.91 9.27
N PHE A 62 8.01 18.37 10.12
CA PHE A 62 8.49 16.99 9.99
C PHE A 62 7.34 15.97 10.13
N VAL A 63 6.50 16.11 11.16
CA VAL A 63 5.34 15.23 11.38
C VAL A 63 4.32 15.36 10.24
N ALA A 64 4.07 16.58 9.76
CA ALA A 64 3.17 16.84 8.64
C ALA A 64 3.69 16.16 7.35
N ALA A 65 4.98 16.29 7.07
CA ALA A 65 5.63 15.65 5.93
C ALA A 65 5.58 14.12 6.02
N LEU A 66 5.74 13.53 7.20
CA LEU A 66 5.59 12.09 7.40
C LEU A 66 4.16 11.63 7.11
N GLY A 67 3.15 12.34 7.62
CA GLY A 67 1.74 12.05 7.33
C GLY A 67 1.43 12.10 5.83
N LEU A 68 1.87 13.16 5.14
CA LEU A 68 1.72 13.30 3.70
C LEU A 68 2.42 12.18 2.92
N THR A 69 3.66 11.86 3.29
CA THR A 69 4.42 10.77 2.66
C THR A 69 3.71 9.43 2.81
N TYR A 70 3.11 9.18 3.96
CA TYR A 70 2.32 7.98 4.21
C TYR A 70 1.07 7.92 3.33
N VAL A 71 0.31 9.03 3.22
CA VAL A 71 -0.85 9.10 2.30
C VAL A 71 -0.45 8.80 0.86
N VAL A 72 0.67 9.34 0.38
CA VAL A 72 1.20 9.05 -0.96
C VAL A 72 1.54 7.57 -1.12
N ALA A 73 2.16 6.94 -0.11
CA ALA A 73 2.46 5.51 -0.13
C ALA A 73 1.19 4.65 -0.20
N VAL A 74 0.14 5.03 0.55
CA VAL A 74 -1.19 4.38 0.48
C VAL A 74 -1.82 4.55 -0.90
N GLY A 75 -1.73 5.73 -1.51
CA GLY A 75 -2.22 5.98 -2.88
C GLY A 75 -1.51 5.13 -3.93
N ARG A 76 -0.19 4.96 -3.80
CA ARG A 76 0.58 4.04 -4.67
C ARG A 76 0.13 2.59 -4.49
N ARG A 77 -0.09 2.17 -3.24
CA ARG A 77 -0.61 0.84 -2.91
C ARG A 77 -2.00 0.61 -3.49
N PHE A 78 -2.88 1.62 -3.46
CA PHE A 78 -4.19 1.58 -4.09
C PHE A 78 -4.11 1.32 -5.60
N LEU A 79 -3.24 2.05 -6.31
CA LEU A 79 -3.05 1.87 -7.76
C LEU A 79 -2.53 0.49 -8.10
N GLN A 80 -1.56 -0.01 -7.32
CA GLN A 80 -1.01 -1.37 -7.48
C GLN A 80 -2.10 -2.43 -7.29
N TRP A 81 -2.89 -2.33 -6.22
CA TRP A 81 -3.95 -3.30 -5.92
C TRP A 81 -5.06 -3.28 -6.96
N ARG A 82 -5.46 -2.08 -7.41
CA ARG A 82 -6.43 -1.92 -8.51
C ARG A 82 -5.93 -2.56 -9.80
N TRP A 83 -4.64 -2.45 -10.10
CA TRP A 83 -4.08 -3.04 -11.31
C TRP A 83 -3.96 -4.56 -11.23
N LEU A 84 -3.57 -5.11 -10.07
CA LEU A 84 -3.55 -6.56 -9.82
C LEU A 84 -4.94 -7.19 -9.89
N ARG A 85 -5.95 -6.54 -9.29
CA ARG A 85 -7.35 -7.02 -9.32
C ARG A 85 -7.96 -7.04 -10.72
N ARG A 86 -7.68 -6.02 -11.53
CA ARG A 86 -8.06 -5.99 -12.96
C ARG A 86 -7.49 -7.16 -13.73
N ARG A 87 -6.22 -7.50 -13.49
CA ARG A 87 -5.58 -8.66 -14.13
C ARG A 87 -6.15 -10.00 -13.66
N ALA A 88 -6.56 -10.07 -12.40
CA ALA A 88 -7.16 -11.28 -11.82
C ALA A 88 -8.66 -11.46 -12.16
N GLY A 89 -9.28 -10.54 -12.91
CA GLY A 89 -10.72 -10.60 -13.22
C GLY A 89 -11.62 -10.39 -12.01
N LEU A 90 -11.10 -9.80 -10.93
CA LEU A 90 -11.81 -9.59 -9.65
C LEU A 90 -12.47 -8.20 -9.56
N ASP A 91 -12.45 -7.45 -10.66
CA ASP A 91 -13.17 -6.18 -10.81
C ASP A 91 -14.65 -6.49 -11.11
N THR A 92 -15.42 -6.65 -10.03
CA THR A 92 -16.88 -6.47 -10.04
C THR A 92 -17.24 -5.08 -9.51
#